data_AF-A0A7J6QCB3-F1
#
_entry.id   AF-A0A7J6QCB3-F1
#
_cell.length_a   1.000
_cell.length_b   1.000
_cell.length_c   1.000
_cell.angle_alpha   90.00
_cell.angle_beta   90.00
_cell.angle_gamma   90.00
#
_symmetry.space_group_name_H-M   'P 1'
#
loop_
_entity.id
_entity.type
_entity.pdbx_description
1 polymer ?
#
loop_
_entity_poly.entity_id
_entity_poly.type
_entity_poly.pdbx_seq_one_letter_code
_entity_poly.pdbx_strand_id
1 'polypeptide(L)'
;MSTTEAVGVACGAGMDIVLNYPPWVVAKRLGAGLSAVPHGKGLASGFGLYCGGGALLCSTAPTWILQERLTAFLGKGPLAACLAGAVGGLCVASQIEGCITKAHVWKTTPLGVIRLMSLRALVLPRGMVMTMCREVPCSGCLFFLRDWITERLEERLNGGAGHLGVEVLSAYLAAFVAGPLSHPQSVVAARQQAKDITIKAAMADIRRASPHGLWTGVVPRTVALGGTLFIVPYMMKTVRRCLLQPAQGALTDTL
;
A
#
# COMPACT_ATOMS: atom_id res chain seq x y z
N MET A 1 -15.77 -2.23 13.85
CA MET A 1 -15.66 -1.13 12.90
C MET A 1 -17.02 -0.45 12.85
N SER A 2 -17.06 0.81 13.27
CA SER A 2 -18.23 1.69 13.14
C SER A 2 -18.48 2.03 11.67
N THR A 3 -19.69 2.50 11.34
CA THR A 3 -20.02 2.99 9.98
C THR A 3 -19.07 4.10 9.54
N THR A 4 -18.70 5.00 10.45
CA THR A 4 -17.74 6.09 10.23
C THR A 4 -16.36 5.58 9.83
N GLU A 5 -15.86 4.55 10.49
CA GLU A 5 -14.58 3.93 10.16
C GLU A 5 -14.64 3.22 8.80
N ALA A 6 -15.74 2.53 8.50
CA ALA A 6 -15.93 1.87 7.21
C ALA A 6 -15.90 2.89 6.05
N VAL A 7 -16.58 4.02 6.20
CA VAL A 7 -16.59 5.12 5.22
C VAL A 7 -15.19 5.73 5.09
N GLY A 8 -14.51 5.98 6.22
CA GLY A 8 -13.14 6.49 6.22
C GLY A 8 -12.18 5.59 5.45
N VAL A 9 -12.24 4.28 5.69
CA VAL A 9 -11.39 3.29 5.02
C VAL A 9 -11.73 3.24 3.52
N ALA A 10 -13.01 3.24 3.16
CA ALA A 10 -13.43 3.23 1.76
C ALA A 10 -12.98 4.48 1.00
N CYS A 11 -13.18 5.67 1.57
CA CYS A 11 -12.74 6.93 0.99
C CYS A 11 -11.21 7.02 0.89
N GLY A 12 -10.50 6.64 1.96
CA GLY A 12 -9.04 6.61 1.99
C GLY A 12 -8.46 5.66 0.94
N ALA A 13 -8.99 4.44 0.86
CA ALA A 13 -8.53 3.46 -0.11
C ALA A 13 -8.94 3.83 -1.56
N GLY A 14 -10.11 4.45 -1.76
CA GLY A 14 -10.50 4.99 -3.07
C GLY A 14 -9.55 6.08 -3.56
N MET A 15 -9.19 7.02 -2.69
CA MET A 15 -8.23 8.07 -3.02
C MET A 15 -6.80 7.53 -3.21
N ASP A 16 -6.41 6.51 -2.43
CA ASP A 16 -5.14 5.80 -2.61
C ASP A 16 -5.05 5.14 -4.00
N ILE A 17 -6.15 4.56 -4.48
CA ILE A 17 -6.21 4.01 -5.84
C ILE A 17 -6.05 5.11 -6.89
N VAL A 18 -6.74 6.24 -6.74
CA VAL A 18 -6.69 7.33 -7.73
C VAL A 18 -5.30 7.96 -7.79
N LEU A 19 -4.66 8.20 -6.64
CA LEU A 19 -3.43 8.98 -6.58
C LEU A 19 -2.17 8.11 -6.65
N ASN A 20 -2.18 6.95 -5.98
CA ASN A 20 -0.96 6.19 -5.70
C ASN A 20 -0.86 4.91 -6.52
N TYR A 21 -1.97 4.43 -7.10
CA TYR A 21 -1.93 3.23 -7.93
C TYR A 21 -1.03 3.34 -9.15
N PRO A 22 -1.05 4.43 -9.95
CA PRO A 22 -0.18 4.52 -11.13
C PRO A 22 1.32 4.36 -10.82
N PRO A 23 1.93 5.11 -9.87
CA PRO A 23 3.34 4.91 -9.53
C PRO A 23 3.61 3.54 -8.89
N TRP A 24 2.66 2.99 -8.11
CA TRP A 24 2.79 1.63 -7.57
C TRP A 24 2.83 0.56 -8.67
N VAL A 25 1.94 0.65 -9.67
CA VAL A 25 1.90 -0.28 -10.81
C VAL A 25 3.18 -0.18 -11.62
N VAL A 26 3.68 1.04 -11.88
CA VAL A 26 4.95 1.24 -12.57
C VAL A 26 6.08 0.51 -11.85
N ALA A 27 6.22 0.71 -10.54
CA ALA A 27 7.24 0.02 -9.74
C ALA A 27 7.06 -1.50 -9.77
N LYS A 28 5.82 -1.99 -9.64
CA LYS A 28 5.49 -3.43 -9.67
C LYS A 28 5.86 -4.07 -11.01
N ARG A 29 5.51 -3.42 -12.13
CA ARG A 29 5.81 -3.87 -13.49
C ARG A 29 7.31 -3.94 -13.74
N LEU A 30 8.04 -2.90 -13.34
CA LEU A 30 9.50 -2.89 -13.40
C LEU A 30 10.11 -4.06 -12.59
N GLY A 31 9.62 -4.29 -11.38
CA GLY A 31 10.06 -5.43 -10.56
C GLY A 31 9.77 -6.78 -11.22
N ALA A 32 8.61 -6.91 -11.87
CA ALA A 32 8.23 -8.08 -12.65
C ALA A 32 9.08 -8.30 -13.93
N GLY A 33 9.93 -7.35 -14.30
CA GLY A 33 10.72 -7.39 -15.54
C GLY A 33 9.92 -7.00 -16.78
N LEU A 34 8.85 -6.22 -16.60
CA LEU A 34 8.03 -5.65 -17.66
C LEU A 34 8.40 -4.18 -17.87
N SER A 35 8.05 -3.62 -19.03
CA SER A 35 8.14 -2.17 -19.25
C SER A 35 7.25 -1.40 -18.28
N ALA A 36 7.75 -0.26 -17.79
CA ALA A 36 7.06 0.64 -16.86
C ALA A 36 5.63 0.96 -17.32
N VAL A 37 5.48 1.31 -18.60
CA VAL A 37 4.19 1.60 -19.25
C VAL A 37 3.75 0.37 -20.06
N PRO A 38 2.47 -0.04 -20.02
CA PRO A 38 1.94 -1.09 -20.90
C PRO A 38 2.13 -0.74 -22.38
N HIS A 39 2.66 -1.67 -23.18
CA HIS A 39 2.81 -1.48 -24.63
C HIS A 39 1.44 -1.39 -25.33
N GLY A 40 1.33 -0.50 -26.32
CA GLY A 40 0.15 -0.35 -27.21
C GLY A 40 -0.89 0.67 -26.75
N LYS A 41 -0.62 1.39 -25.66
CA LYS A 41 -1.55 2.33 -25.04
C LYS A 41 -0.71 3.42 -24.38
N GLY A 42 -0.51 4.54 -25.07
CA GLY A 42 0.31 5.65 -24.58
C GLY A 42 -0.15 6.16 -23.21
N LEU A 43 0.66 7.01 -22.57
CA LEU A 43 0.36 7.61 -21.26
C LEU A 43 -1.06 8.22 -21.21
N ALA A 44 -1.53 8.73 -22.34
CA ALA A 44 -2.87 9.31 -22.56
C ALA A 44 -4.04 8.33 -22.37
N SER A 45 -3.80 7.01 -22.37
CA SER A 45 -4.87 6.02 -22.29
C SER A 45 -5.18 5.53 -20.87
N GLY A 46 -4.47 6.02 -19.83
CA GLY A 46 -4.77 5.91 -18.38
C GLY A 46 -5.18 4.54 -17.82
N PHE A 47 -6.31 4.01 -18.30
CA PHE A 47 -6.94 2.72 -18.01
C PHE A 47 -5.99 1.52 -17.95
N GLY A 48 -4.91 1.49 -18.74
CA GLY A 48 -3.94 0.38 -18.70
C GLY A 48 -3.16 0.31 -17.39
N LEU A 49 -2.87 1.47 -16.77
CA LEU A 49 -2.25 1.56 -15.45
C LEU A 49 -3.25 1.29 -14.33
N TYR A 50 -4.55 1.48 -14.57
CA TYR A 50 -5.62 1.20 -13.60
C TYR A 50 -6.15 -0.24 -13.63
N CYS A 51 -5.60 -1.11 -14.47
CA CYS A 51 -6.01 -2.51 -14.51
C CYS A 51 -5.80 -3.16 -13.12
N GLY A 52 -6.90 -3.45 -12.42
CA GLY A 52 -6.87 -4.01 -11.06
C GLY A 52 -6.81 -3.03 -9.90
N GLY A 53 -6.89 -1.71 -10.15
CA GLY A 53 -6.92 -0.69 -9.11
C GLY A 53 -8.04 -0.91 -8.09
N GLY A 54 -9.25 -1.26 -8.55
CA GLY A 54 -10.38 -1.56 -7.64
C GLY A 54 -10.13 -2.72 -6.68
N ALA A 55 -9.23 -3.66 -7.00
CA ALA A 55 -8.89 -4.77 -6.12
C ALA A 55 -8.05 -4.33 -4.91
N LEU A 56 -7.41 -3.15 -4.94
CA LEU A 56 -6.65 -2.62 -3.79
C LEU A 56 -7.53 -2.23 -2.60
N LEU A 57 -8.80 -1.88 -2.83
CA LEU A 57 -9.74 -1.68 -1.71
C LEU A 57 -9.76 -2.92 -0.80
N CYS A 58 -9.76 -4.09 -1.43
CA CYS A 58 -9.74 -5.37 -0.72
C CYS A 58 -8.40 -5.64 -0.02
N SER A 59 -7.33 -4.92 -0.35
CA SER A 59 -5.99 -5.10 0.25
C SER A 59 -5.74 -4.18 1.43
N THR A 60 -6.16 -2.92 1.36
CA THR A 60 -5.85 -1.92 2.37
C THR A 60 -6.76 -2.03 3.59
N ALA A 61 -8.05 -2.32 3.39
CA ALA A 61 -9.02 -2.40 4.46
C ALA A 61 -8.70 -3.50 5.50
N PRO A 62 -8.31 -4.73 5.11
CA PRO A 62 -8.01 -5.78 6.10
C PRO A 62 -6.80 -5.46 6.98
N THR A 63 -5.75 -4.83 6.44
CA THR A 63 -4.59 -4.42 7.23
C THR A 63 -4.98 -3.40 8.30
N TRP A 64 -5.89 -2.48 7.98
CA TRP A 64 -6.41 -1.51 8.96
C TRP A 64 -7.23 -2.19 10.07
N ILE A 65 -8.13 -3.10 9.70
CA ILE A 65 -8.94 -3.88 10.65
C ILE A 65 -8.02 -4.71 11.57
N LEU A 66 -7.01 -5.37 11.01
CA LEU A 66 -6.04 -6.15 11.77
C LEU A 66 -5.25 -5.26 12.72
N GLN A 67 -4.84 -4.07 12.28
CA GLN A 67 -4.11 -3.13 13.11
C GLN A 67 -4.92 -2.68 14.32
N GLU A 68 -6.19 -2.35 14.16
CA GLU A 68 -7.07 -1.97 15.28
C GLU A 68 -7.20 -3.10 16.30
N ARG A 69 -7.40 -4.33 15.84
CA ARG A 69 -7.53 -5.51 16.70
C ARG A 69 -6.23 -5.84 17.43
N LEU A 70 -5.10 -5.81 16.72
CA LEU A 70 -3.79 -6.10 17.32
C LEU A 70 -3.37 -5.00 18.29
N THR A 71 -3.69 -3.74 18.01
CA THR A 71 -3.45 -2.62 18.94
C THR A 71 -4.27 -2.79 20.22
N ALA A 72 -5.52 -3.23 20.12
CA ALA A 72 -6.35 -3.49 21.29
C ALA A 72 -5.81 -4.64 22.17
N PHE A 73 -5.12 -5.61 21.56
CA PHE A 73 -4.60 -6.79 22.25
C PHE A 73 -3.17 -6.61 22.78
N LEU A 74 -2.28 -6.02 21.98
CA LEU A 74 -0.84 -5.88 22.26
C LEU A 74 -0.45 -4.49 22.78
N GLY A 75 -1.38 -3.53 22.76
CA GLY A 75 -1.09 -2.11 22.98
C GLY A 75 -0.63 -1.39 21.71
N LYS A 76 -0.61 -0.06 21.77
CA LYS A 76 -0.07 0.78 20.70
C LYS A 76 1.44 0.64 20.64
N GLY A 77 1.97 0.27 19.47
CA GLY A 77 3.40 0.21 19.27
C GLY A 77 3.82 -0.39 17.93
N PRO A 78 5.13 -0.35 17.63
CA PRO A 78 5.67 -0.84 16.35
C PRO A 78 5.47 -2.34 16.15
N LEU A 79 5.41 -3.14 17.23
CA LEU A 79 5.19 -4.57 17.13
C LEU A 79 3.79 -4.91 16.57
N ALA A 80 2.74 -4.27 17.11
CA ALA A 80 1.37 -4.47 16.63
C ALA A 80 1.25 -4.07 15.15
N ALA A 81 1.85 -2.94 14.77
CA ALA A 81 1.92 -2.46 13.39
C ALA A 81 2.60 -3.45 12.43
N CYS A 82 3.78 -3.94 12.81
CA CYS A 82 4.53 -4.91 12.02
C CYS A 82 3.78 -6.24 11.87
N LEU A 83 3.13 -6.73 12.92
CA LEU A 83 2.33 -7.96 12.88
C LEU A 83 1.08 -7.80 12.01
N ALA A 84 0.39 -6.66 12.10
CA ALA A 84 -0.74 -6.35 11.23
C ALA A 84 -0.33 -6.38 9.76
N GLY A 85 0.82 -5.79 9.44
CA GLY A 85 1.42 -5.85 8.11
C GLY A 85 1.74 -7.27 7.67
N ALA A 86 2.39 -8.07 8.52
CA ALA A 86 2.72 -9.45 8.19
C ALA A 86 1.47 -10.28 7.87
N VAL A 87 0.44 -10.21 8.73
CA VAL A 87 -0.81 -10.96 8.55
C VAL A 87 -1.58 -10.46 7.34
N GLY A 88 -1.73 -9.14 7.17
CA GLY A 88 -2.37 -8.54 5.99
C GLY A 88 -1.64 -8.92 4.69
N GLY A 89 -0.30 -8.94 4.73
CA GLY A 89 0.55 -9.37 3.63
C GLY A 89 0.31 -10.82 3.21
N LEU A 90 0.25 -11.73 4.17
CA LEU A 90 0.03 -13.17 3.94
C LEU A 90 -1.39 -13.48 3.49
N CYS A 91 -2.39 -12.94 4.18
CA CYS A 91 -3.78 -13.37 4.02
C CYS A 91 -4.51 -12.66 2.88
N VAL A 92 -4.05 -11.47 2.48
CA VAL A 92 -4.81 -10.61 1.57
C VAL A 92 -3.94 -10.00 0.47
N ALA A 93 -2.89 -9.26 0.84
CA ALA A 93 -2.14 -8.46 -0.12
C ALA A 93 -1.45 -9.35 -1.17
N SER A 94 -0.92 -10.50 -0.76
CA SER A 94 -0.23 -11.41 -1.68
C SER A 94 -1.15 -11.96 -2.79
N GLN A 95 -2.41 -12.26 -2.46
CA GLN A 95 -3.43 -12.80 -3.35
C GLN A 95 -3.86 -11.74 -4.36
N ILE A 96 -4.20 -10.56 -3.87
CA ILE A 96 -4.62 -9.42 -4.71
C ILE A 96 -3.48 -9.00 -5.64
N GLU A 97 -2.27 -8.84 -5.10
CA GLU A 97 -1.11 -8.46 -5.92
C GLU A 97 -0.71 -9.55 -6.91
N GLY A 98 -0.86 -10.82 -6.54
CA GLY A 98 -0.67 -11.94 -7.45
C GLY A 98 -1.59 -11.81 -8.66
N CYS A 99 -2.88 -11.58 -8.42
CA CYS A 99 -3.89 -11.36 -9.45
C CYS A 99 -3.58 -10.15 -10.33
N ILE A 100 -3.25 -8.99 -9.73
CA ILE A 100 -2.90 -7.77 -10.46
C ILE A 100 -1.65 -7.99 -11.32
N THR A 101 -0.61 -8.61 -10.76
CA THR A 101 0.64 -8.87 -11.49
C THR A 101 0.38 -9.78 -12.69
N LYS A 102 -0.38 -10.86 -12.50
CA LYS A 102 -0.77 -11.76 -13.59
C LYS A 102 -1.65 -11.06 -14.63
N ALA A 103 -2.56 -10.18 -14.21
CA ALA A 103 -3.40 -9.40 -15.12
C ALA A 103 -2.54 -8.56 -16.08
N HIS A 104 -1.48 -7.94 -15.57
CA HIS A 104 -0.53 -7.20 -16.38
C HIS A 104 0.36 -8.07 -17.28
N VAL A 105 0.74 -9.27 -16.84
CA VAL A 105 1.54 -10.22 -17.64
C VAL A 105 0.69 -10.82 -18.76
N TRP A 106 -0.51 -11.29 -18.44
CA TRP A 106 -1.44 -11.95 -19.36
C TRP A 106 -2.29 -10.96 -20.17
N LYS A 107 -2.13 -9.66 -19.94
CA LYS A 107 -2.89 -8.58 -20.59
C LYS A 107 -4.41 -8.79 -20.48
N THR A 108 -4.87 -9.18 -19.29
CA THR A 108 -6.28 -9.46 -18.97
C THR A 108 -6.72 -8.67 -17.74
N THR A 109 -7.98 -8.81 -17.33
CA THR A 109 -8.50 -8.20 -16.09
C THR A 109 -8.21 -9.11 -14.89
N PRO A 110 -8.20 -8.59 -13.65
CA PRO A 110 -8.07 -9.45 -12.46
C PRO A 110 -9.15 -10.53 -12.37
N LEU A 111 -10.38 -10.24 -12.81
CA LEU A 111 -11.44 -11.24 -12.87
C LEU A 111 -11.13 -12.34 -13.91
N GLY A 112 -10.56 -11.96 -15.05
CA GLY A 112 -10.03 -12.90 -16.02
C GLY A 112 -8.94 -13.79 -15.42
N VAL A 113 -8.02 -13.22 -14.64
CA VAL A 113 -7.00 -13.99 -13.92
C VAL A 113 -7.63 -14.98 -12.94
N ILE A 114 -8.59 -14.54 -12.11
CA ILE A 114 -9.25 -15.40 -11.11
C ILE A 114 -9.92 -16.60 -11.79
N ARG A 115 -10.54 -16.40 -12.95
CA ARG A 115 -11.17 -17.48 -13.72
C ARG A 115 -10.17 -18.46 -14.33
N LEU A 116 -8.92 -18.04 -14.54
CA LEU A 116 -7.88 -18.83 -15.20
C LEU A 116 -6.91 -19.49 -14.22
N MET A 117 -6.81 -18.99 -12.98
CA MET A 117 -5.92 -19.53 -11.96
C MET A 117 -6.57 -20.69 -11.21
N SER A 118 -5.74 -21.66 -10.80
CA SER A 118 -6.20 -22.68 -9.85
C SER A 118 -6.45 -22.08 -8.48
N LEU A 119 -7.37 -22.69 -7.71
CA LEU A 119 -7.65 -22.28 -6.33
C LEU A 119 -6.36 -22.23 -5.48
N ARG A 120 -5.46 -23.20 -5.66
CA ARG A 120 -4.15 -23.22 -4.99
C ARG A 120 -3.33 -21.98 -5.31
N ALA A 121 -3.29 -21.58 -6.58
CA ALA A 121 -2.52 -20.40 -7.00
C ALA A 121 -3.15 -19.09 -6.50
N LEU A 122 -4.47 -19.07 -6.29
CA LEU A 122 -5.18 -17.95 -5.69
C LEU A 122 -4.95 -17.84 -4.18
N VAL A 123 -4.99 -18.95 -3.45
CA VAL A 123 -4.84 -18.95 -1.97
C VAL A 123 -3.38 -18.87 -1.55
N LEU A 124 -2.48 -19.53 -2.28
CA LEU A 124 -1.04 -19.63 -1.98
C LEU A 124 -0.21 -19.14 -3.17
N PRO A 125 -0.30 -17.84 -3.52
CA PRO A 125 0.45 -17.29 -4.64
C PRO A 125 1.96 -17.31 -4.38
N ARG A 126 2.75 -17.46 -5.45
CA ARG A 126 4.20 -17.22 -5.36
C ARG A 126 4.44 -15.78 -4.91
N GLY A 127 5.51 -15.57 -4.14
CA GLY A 127 5.85 -14.25 -3.60
C GLY A 127 5.17 -13.89 -2.28
N MET A 128 4.24 -14.71 -1.76
CA MET A 128 3.54 -14.44 -0.49
C MET A 128 4.48 -14.13 0.69
N VAL A 129 5.55 -14.90 0.86
CA VAL A 129 6.56 -14.64 1.92
C VAL A 129 7.26 -13.30 1.71
N MET A 130 7.61 -12.97 0.47
CA MET A 130 8.29 -11.70 0.17
C MET A 130 7.33 -10.51 0.32
N THR A 131 6.05 -10.68 -0.01
CA THR A 131 5.00 -9.70 0.27
C THR A 131 4.87 -9.47 1.77
N MET A 132 4.80 -10.53 2.59
CA MET A 132 4.82 -10.40 4.06
C MET A 132 6.04 -9.62 4.56
N CYS A 133 7.25 -10.01 4.13
CA CYS A 133 8.48 -9.33 4.53
C CYS A 133 8.51 -7.85 4.13
N ARG A 134 7.86 -7.49 3.02
CA ARG A 134 7.70 -6.10 2.58
C ARG A 134 6.69 -5.34 3.44
N GLU A 135 5.57 -5.97 3.79
CA GLU A 135 4.50 -5.33 4.55
C GLU A 135 4.93 -4.98 5.98
N VAL A 136 5.80 -5.76 6.62
CA VAL A 136 6.32 -5.47 7.96
C VAL A 136 6.88 -4.04 8.10
N PRO A 137 7.90 -3.62 7.34
CA PRO A 137 8.42 -2.25 7.42
C PRO A 137 7.42 -1.21 6.89
N CYS A 138 6.60 -1.54 5.89
CA CYS A 138 5.57 -0.61 5.39
C CYS A 138 4.53 -0.28 6.48
N SER A 139 3.97 -1.28 7.14
CA SER A 139 2.99 -1.09 8.20
C SER A 139 3.60 -0.48 9.46
N GLY A 140 4.83 -0.88 9.83
CA GLY A 140 5.58 -0.21 10.90
C GLY A 140 5.77 1.29 10.62
N CYS A 141 6.01 1.67 9.37
CA CYS A 141 6.11 3.08 9.02
C CYS A 141 4.74 3.78 9.01
N LEU A 142 3.70 3.13 8.49
CA LEU A 142 2.34 3.67 8.39
C LEU A 142 1.69 3.93 9.75
N PHE A 143 1.77 2.98 10.67
CA PHE A 143 1.01 3.01 11.92
C PHE A 143 1.82 3.47 13.13
N PHE A 144 3.13 3.71 12.97
CA PHE A 144 3.99 4.12 14.07
C PHE A 144 4.93 5.26 13.67
N LEU A 145 5.85 5.03 12.74
CA LEU A 145 6.88 6.03 12.42
C LEU A 145 6.29 7.34 11.91
N ARG A 146 5.29 7.27 11.03
CA ARG A 146 4.61 8.44 10.48
C ARG A 146 4.04 9.31 11.59
N ASP A 147 3.25 8.74 12.49
CA ASP A 147 2.59 9.50 13.56
C ASP A 147 3.63 10.10 14.50
N TRP A 148 4.69 9.36 14.82
CA TRP A 148 5.84 9.90 15.56
C TRP A 148 6.50 11.08 14.84
N ILE A 149 6.71 11.03 13.52
CA ILE A 149 7.25 12.15 12.75
C ILE A 149 6.27 13.33 12.78
N THR A 150 4.97 13.10 12.62
CA THR A 150 3.94 14.13 12.68
C THR A 150 4.00 14.88 14.01
N GLU A 151 4.00 14.18 15.15
CA GLU A 151 4.10 14.78 16.49
C GLU A 151 5.35 15.65 16.62
N ARG A 152 6.51 15.16 16.18
CA ARG A 152 7.77 15.91 16.24
C ARG A 152 7.79 17.15 15.35
N LEU A 153 7.14 17.10 14.19
CA LEU A 153 7.01 18.25 13.31
C LEU A 153 6.05 19.29 13.88
N GLU A 154 4.92 18.87 14.45
CA GLU A 154 3.97 19.78 15.10
C GLU A 154 4.61 20.50 16.29
N GLU A 155 5.35 19.78 17.14
CA GLU A 155 6.13 20.34 18.26
C GLU A 155 7.15 21.39 17.78
N ARG A 156 7.87 21.12 16.69
CA ARG A 156 8.93 22.01 16.20
C ARG A 156 8.42 23.23 15.46
N LEU A 157 7.30 23.09 14.75
CA LEU A 157 6.80 24.13 13.87
C LEU A 157 5.89 25.12 14.59
N ASN A 158 5.49 24.88 15.85
CA ASN A 158 4.72 25.80 16.69
C ASN A 158 3.52 26.45 15.96
N GLY A 159 2.85 25.70 15.08
CA GLY A 159 1.71 26.18 14.28
C GLY A 159 2.07 27.01 13.03
N GLY A 160 3.36 27.24 12.73
CA GLY A 160 3.81 28.01 11.56
C GLY A 160 3.65 27.30 10.21
N ALA A 161 3.50 25.97 10.20
CA ALA A 161 3.12 25.21 9.01
C ALA A 161 1.66 24.79 9.10
N GLY A 162 0.90 24.94 8.00
CA GLY A 162 -0.46 24.43 7.94
C GLY A 162 -0.50 22.90 8.17
N HIS A 163 -1.53 22.43 8.87
CA HIS A 163 -1.72 21.01 9.25
C HIS A 163 -1.55 20.04 8.06
N LEU A 164 -2.01 20.43 6.87
CA LEU A 164 -1.84 19.66 5.64
C LEU A 164 -0.36 19.47 5.25
N GLY A 165 0.47 20.51 5.37
CA GLY A 165 1.89 20.45 5.02
C GLY A 165 2.66 19.49 5.93
N VAL A 166 2.32 19.47 7.23
CA VAL A 166 2.91 18.54 8.20
C VAL A 166 2.52 17.10 7.90
N GLU A 167 1.25 16.84 7.58
CA GLU A 167 0.76 15.51 7.21
C GLU A 167 1.43 14.98 5.93
N VAL A 168 1.62 15.84 4.92
CA VAL A 168 2.34 15.47 3.68
C VAL A 168 3.82 15.20 3.97
N LEU A 169 4.50 16.10 4.68
CA LEU A 169 5.93 15.97 4.95
C LEU A 169 6.23 14.72 5.80
N SER A 170 5.46 14.49 6.87
CA SER A 170 5.63 13.30 7.71
C SER A 170 5.42 12.00 6.93
N ALA A 171 4.42 11.94 6.06
CA ALA A 171 4.17 10.79 5.21
C ALA A 171 5.31 10.50 4.23
N TYR A 172 5.86 11.53 3.57
CA TYR A 172 6.98 11.34 2.66
C TYR A 172 8.27 10.97 3.39
N LEU A 173 8.56 11.57 4.56
CA LEU A 173 9.70 11.17 5.39
C LEU A 173 9.60 9.70 5.83
N ALA A 174 8.41 9.26 6.26
CA ALA A 174 8.16 7.86 6.57
C ALA A 174 8.32 6.95 5.33
N ALA A 175 7.89 7.40 4.15
CA ALA A 175 8.11 6.67 2.89
C ALA A 175 9.58 6.55 2.50
N PHE A 176 10.40 7.57 2.75
CA PHE A 176 11.85 7.50 2.50
C PHE A 176 12.55 6.46 3.38
N VAL A 177 11.96 6.10 4.52
CA VAL A 177 12.43 4.98 5.36
C VAL A 177 11.83 3.65 4.88
N ALA A 178 10.51 3.60 4.69
CA ALA A 178 9.79 2.39 4.31
C ALA A 178 10.20 1.86 2.93
N GLY A 179 10.41 2.76 1.96
CA GLY A 179 10.73 2.45 0.58
C GLY A 179 11.97 1.57 0.48
N PRO A 180 13.16 2.04 0.90
CA PRO A 180 14.38 1.27 0.82
C PRO A 180 14.35 -0.07 1.57
N LEU A 181 13.71 -0.10 2.75
CA LEU A 181 13.61 -1.30 3.58
C LEU A 181 12.74 -2.41 2.99
N SER A 182 11.72 -2.01 2.22
CA SER A 182 10.68 -2.90 1.68
C SER A 182 10.83 -3.19 0.18
N HIS A 183 11.56 -2.34 -0.55
CA HIS A 183 11.61 -2.38 -2.00
C HIS A 183 12.22 -3.66 -2.58
N PRO A 184 13.39 -4.16 -2.12
CA PRO A 184 13.96 -5.41 -2.64
C PRO A 184 12.99 -6.59 -2.55
N GLN A 185 12.28 -6.72 -1.44
CA GLN A 185 11.27 -7.75 -1.20
C GLN A 185 10.11 -7.60 -2.18
N SER A 186 9.68 -6.36 -2.46
CA SER A 186 8.66 -6.07 -3.46
C SER A 186 9.07 -6.48 -4.88
N VAL A 187 10.33 -6.23 -5.28
CA VAL A 187 10.86 -6.62 -6.59
C VAL A 187 10.86 -8.14 -6.72
N VAL A 188 11.38 -8.85 -5.72
CA VAL A 188 11.40 -10.32 -5.72
C VAL A 188 9.97 -10.88 -5.76
N ALA A 189 9.06 -10.37 -4.93
CA ALA A 189 7.65 -10.79 -4.94
C ALA A 189 7.01 -10.60 -6.32
N ALA A 190 7.18 -9.42 -6.93
CA ALA A 190 6.65 -9.13 -8.26
C ALA A 190 7.22 -10.08 -9.32
N ARG A 191 8.52 -10.39 -9.25
CA ARG A 191 9.16 -11.33 -10.18
C ARG A 191 8.64 -12.76 -10.02
N GLN A 192 8.51 -13.21 -8.78
CA GLN A 192 7.92 -14.51 -8.46
C GLN A 192 6.48 -14.64 -8.96
N GLN A 193 5.65 -13.62 -8.73
CA GLN A 193 4.26 -13.59 -9.16
C GLN A 193 4.14 -13.55 -10.69
N ALA A 194 4.96 -12.76 -11.36
CA ALA A 194 4.94 -12.66 -12.82
C ALA A 194 5.29 -13.99 -13.49
N LYS A 195 6.42 -14.59 -13.10
CA LYS A 195 6.99 -15.77 -13.76
C LYS A 195 6.60 -17.11 -13.12
N ASP A 196 5.89 -17.10 -11.99
CA ASP A 196 5.55 -18.29 -11.19
C ASP A 196 6.78 -19.09 -10.71
N ILE A 197 7.80 -18.38 -10.22
CA ILE A 197 9.10 -18.97 -9.86
C ILE A 197 9.42 -18.90 -8.36
N THR A 198 10.40 -19.69 -7.92
CA THR A 198 10.92 -19.69 -6.55
C THR A 198 11.72 -18.41 -6.24
N ILE A 199 11.96 -18.12 -4.95
CA ILE A 199 12.78 -16.96 -4.52
C ILE A 199 14.18 -17.04 -5.14
N LYS A 200 14.83 -18.22 -5.09
CA LYS A 200 16.17 -18.43 -5.65
C LYS A 200 16.20 -18.14 -7.15
N ALA A 201 15.20 -18.62 -7.90
CA ALA A 201 15.09 -18.38 -9.33
C ALA A 201 14.80 -16.89 -9.63
N ALA A 202 13.94 -16.23 -8.86
CA ALA A 202 13.67 -14.80 -8.99
C ALA A 202 14.93 -13.95 -8.75
N MET A 203 15.70 -14.26 -7.70
CA MET A 203 16.96 -13.57 -7.41
C MET A 203 17.99 -13.76 -8.52
N ALA A 204 18.12 -14.97 -9.06
CA ALA A 204 19.02 -15.25 -10.17
C ALA A 204 18.59 -14.48 -11.44
N ASP A 205 17.30 -14.47 -11.75
CA ASP A 205 16.72 -13.77 -12.89
C ASP A 205 16.89 -12.24 -12.80
N ILE A 206 16.68 -11.66 -11.61
CA ILE A 206 16.89 -10.23 -11.35
C ILE A 206 18.37 -9.86 -11.55
N ARG A 207 19.30 -10.64 -10.97
CA ARG A 207 20.74 -10.37 -11.10
C ARG A 207 21.26 -10.51 -12.52
N ARG A 208 20.71 -11.45 -13.31
CA ARG A 208 21.05 -11.60 -14.74
C ARG A 208 20.58 -10.41 -15.57
N ALA A 209 19.43 -9.82 -15.23
CA ALA A 209 18.89 -8.67 -15.95
C ALA A 209 19.65 -7.36 -15.65
N SER A 210 20.05 -7.15 -14.39
CA SER A 210 20.83 -5.97 -13.99
C SER A 210 21.51 -6.17 -12.62
N PRO A 211 22.75 -5.66 -12.42
CA PRO A 211 23.39 -5.66 -11.10
C PRO A 211 22.61 -4.84 -10.05
N HIS A 212 21.83 -3.86 -10.49
CA HIS A 212 20.97 -3.03 -9.64
C HIS A 212 19.49 -3.42 -9.72
N GLY A 213 19.17 -4.63 -10.20
CA GLY A 213 17.80 -5.06 -10.46
C GLY A 213 16.87 -5.02 -9.24
N LEU A 214 17.41 -5.17 -8.03
CA LEU A 214 16.64 -5.06 -6.77
C LEU A 214 16.15 -3.65 -6.45
N TRP A 215 16.68 -2.64 -7.14
CA TRP A 215 16.35 -1.22 -6.95
C TRP A 215 15.58 -0.63 -8.12
N THR A 216 15.19 -1.46 -9.09
CA THR A 216 14.44 -1.01 -10.26
C THR A 216 13.03 -0.59 -9.85
N GLY A 217 12.71 0.69 -10.08
CA GLY A 217 11.41 1.26 -9.71
C GLY A 217 11.32 1.74 -8.26
N VAL A 218 12.44 1.93 -7.56
CA VAL A 218 12.44 2.44 -6.17
C VAL A 218 11.80 3.82 -6.07
N VAL A 219 12.08 4.73 -7.00
CA VAL A 219 11.51 6.10 -7.01
C VAL A 219 9.98 6.08 -7.12
N PRO A 220 9.36 5.48 -8.16
CA PRO A 220 7.91 5.41 -8.24
C PRO A 220 7.30 4.63 -7.06
N ARG A 221 8.00 3.64 -6.49
CA ARG A 221 7.54 2.96 -5.27
C ARG A 221 7.49 3.91 -4.07
N THR A 222 8.54 4.68 -3.83
CA THR A 222 8.63 5.61 -2.69
C THR A 222 7.58 6.72 -2.83
N VAL A 223 7.36 7.24 -4.04
CA VAL A 223 6.29 8.22 -4.31
C VAL A 223 4.92 7.63 -3.99
N ALA A 224 4.64 6.41 -4.47
CA ALA A 224 3.39 5.72 -4.17
C ALA A 224 3.19 5.51 -2.66
N LEU A 225 4.24 5.06 -1.95
CA LEU A 225 4.20 4.90 -0.50
C LEU A 225 3.95 6.23 0.22
N GLY A 226 4.61 7.32 -0.18
CA GLY A 226 4.41 8.64 0.43
C GLY A 226 2.97 9.09 0.31
N GLY A 227 2.37 8.88 -0.86
CA GLY A 227 0.96 9.14 -1.06
C GLY A 227 0.05 8.23 -0.24
N THR A 228 0.31 6.92 -0.13
CA THR A 228 -0.50 5.99 0.69
C THR A 228 -0.42 6.36 2.17
N LEU A 229 0.79 6.64 2.67
CA LEU A 229 1.05 7.07 4.03
C LEU A 229 0.39 8.43 4.32
N PHE A 230 0.16 9.27 3.31
CA PHE A 230 -0.54 10.54 3.49
C PHE A 230 -2.06 10.36 3.45
N ILE A 231 -2.59 9.84 2.34
CA ILE A 231 -4.01 9.94 2.00
C ILE A 231 -4.87 9.07 2.90
N VAL A 232 -4.43 7.85 3.23
CA VAL A 232 -5.24 6.92 4.02
C VAL A 232 -5.47 7.47 5.42
N PRO A 233 -4.43 7.84 6.20
CA PRO A 233 -4.67 8.37 7.54
C PRO A 233 -5.32 9.77 7.51
N TYR A 234 -5.00 10.61 6.53
CA TYR A 234 -5.63 11.93 6.38
C TYR A 234 -7.15 11.80 6.17
N MET A 235 -7.59 10.89 5.29
CA MET A 235 -9.02 10.64 5.06
C MET A 235 -9.69 10.04 6.30
N MET A 236 -9.03 9.12 7.00
CA MET A 236 -9.55 8.56 8.26
C MET A 236 -9.77 9.66 9.32
N LYS A 237 -8.79 10.56 9.51
CA LYS A 237 -8.91 11.70 10.44
C LYS A 237 -10.02 12.66 9.99
N THR A 238 -10.09 12.97 8.71
CA THR A 238 -11.08 13.91 8.15
C THR A 238 -12.51 13.39 8.28
N VAL A 239 -12.76 12.13 7.89
CA VAL A 239 -14.09 11.51 8.01
C VAL A 239 -14.52 11.41 9.47
N ARG A 240 -13.59 11.08 10.38
CA ARG A 240 -13.88 11.06 11.82
C ARG A 240 -14.29 12.43 12.33
N ARG A 241 -13.60 13.52 11.92
CA ARG A 241 -13.98 14.90 12.27
C ARG A 241 -15.36 15.25 11.71
N CYS A 242 -15.58 15.06 10.42
CA CYS A 242 -16.83 15.43 9.75
C CYS A 242 -18.06 14.65 10.24
N LEU A 243 -17.91 13.38 10.61
CA LEU A 243 -19.04 12.54 11.03
C LEU A 243 -19.28 12.55 12.55
N LEU A 244 -18.29 12.90 13.38
CA LEU A 244 -18.45 12.94 14.85
C LEU A 244 -18.64 14.36 15.41
N GLN A 245 -18.21 15.42 14.72
CA GLN A 245 -18.40 16.80 15.19
C GLN A 245 -19.79 17.43 14.99
N PRO A 246 -20.69 16.98 14.08
CA PRO A 246 -22.03 17.57 13.99
C PRO A 246 -22.85 17.45 15.29
N ALA A 247 -22.50 16.50 16.17
CA ALA A 247 -23.21 16.28 17.42
C ALA A 247 -22.76 17.21 18.57
N GLN A 248 -21.61 17.88 18.47
CA GLN A 248 -21.11 18.78 19.54
C GLN A 248 -21.46 20.25 19.30
N GLY A 249 -21.63 20.69 18.06
CA GLY A 249 -22.04 22.07 17.76
C GLY A 249 -23.52 22.36 18.00
N ALA A 250 -24.38 21.35 18.05
CA ALA A 250 -25.83 21.54 18.24
C ALA A 250 -26.27 21.62 19.72
N LEU A 251 -25.38 21.31 20.67
CA LEU A 251 -25.68 21.28 22.12
C LEU A 251 -25.09 22.46 22.90
N THR A 252 -24.24 23.28 22.29
CA THR A 252 -23.69 24.52 22.88
C THR A 252 -24.45 25.78 22.47
N ASP A 253 -25.37 25.69 21.50
CA ASP A 253 -26.22 26.82 21.09
C ASP A 253 -27.63 26.77 21.74
N THR A 254 -27.84 25.90 22.74
CA THR A 254 -29.13 25.77 23.47
C THR A 254 -29.00 25.67 25.00
N LEU A 255 -27.87 26.10 25.59
CA LEU A 255 -27.75 26.34 27.03
C LEU A 255 -27.08 27.69 27.32
#